data_AF-A0A645INR2-F1
#
_entry.id   AF-A0A645INR2-F1
#
_cell.length_a   1.000
_cell.length_b   1.000
_cell.length_c   1.000
_cell.angle_alpha   90.00
_cell.angle_beta   90.00
_cell.angle_gamma   90.00
#
_symmetry.space_group_name_H-M   'P 1'
#
loop_
_entity.id
_entity.type
_entity.pdbx_description
1 polymer ?
#
loop_
_entity_poly.entity_id
_entity_poly.type
_entity_poly.pdbx_seq_one_letter_code
_entity_poly.pdbx_strand_id
1 'polypeptide(L)'
;MDREKLYDRINLRVDIMMKNGLEAEVKSLVNMGYSPELVSMQGLGYKEFMPYFNGDITLEEAVENIKKFTRRFAKRQLTWFRGQTNATWIDMGVLSKGKALEIMINEIIEKEIIEKEIIE
;
A
#
# COMPACT_ATOMS: atom_id res chain seq x y z
N MET A 1 7.46 12.09 3.16
CA MET A 1 6.82 12.43 1.89
C MET A 1 5.57 13.19 2.21
N ASP A 2 5.28 14.26 1.48
CA ASP A 2 4.04 15.00 1.66
C ASP A 2 2.80 14.11 1.46
N ARG A 3 1.73 14.40 2.21
CA ARG A 3 0.50 13.59 2.24
C ARG A 3 -0.21 13.59 0.90
N GLU A 4 -0.22 14.70 0.17
CA GLU A 4 -0.88 14.81 -1.12
C GLU A 4 -0.17 13.93 -2.14
N LYS A 5 1.17 14.02 -2.20
CA LYS A 5 2.00 13.14 -3.05
C LYS A 5 1.79 11.66 -2.74
N LEU A 6 1.63 11.29 -1.47
CA LEU A 6 1.32 9.90 -1.09
C LEU A 6 -0.02 9.45 -1.67
N TYR A 7 -1.04 10.30 -1.57
CA TYR A 7 -2.39 9.99 -2.06
C TYR A 7 -2.44 9.91 -3.58
N ASP A 8 -1.73 10.77 -4.29
CA ASP A 8 -1.61 10.71 -5.75
C ASP A 8 -0.98 9.40 -6.21
N ARG A 9 0.11 8.97 -5.54
CA ARG A 9 0.76 7.68 -5.84
C ARG A 9 -0.16 6.49 -5.53
N ILE A 10 -0.96 6.57 -4.48
CA ILE A 10 -1.96 5.53 -4.15
C ILE A 10 -3.02 5.46 -5.26
N ASN A 11 -3.56 6.61 -5.68
CA ASN A 11 -4.59 6.66 -6.72
C ASN A 11 -4.05 6.10 -8.03
N LEU A 12 -2.87 6.55 -8.44
CA LEU A 12 -2.19 6.06 -9.64
C LEU A 12 -1.92 4.56 -9.57
N ARG A 13 -1.52 4.04 -8.41
CA ARG A 13 -1.30 2.60 -8.22
C ARG A 13 -2.58 1.81 -8.45
N VAL A 14 -3.71 2.27 -7.92
CA VAL A 14 -5.01 1.61 -8.15
C VAL A 14 -5.37 1.64 -9.63
N ASP A 15 -5.17 2.78 -10.31
CA ASP A 15 -5.42 2.87 -11.76
C ASP A 15 -4.55 1.91 -12.56
N ILE A 16 -3.28 1.72 -12.17
CA ILE A 16 -2.39 0.72 -12.77
C ILE A 16 -2.87 -0.70 -12.48
N MET A 17 -3.32 -1.01 -11.25
CA MET A 17 -3.87 -2.32 -10.90
C MET A 17 -5.10 -2.64 -11.77
N MET A 18 -6.00 -1.68 -11.99
CA MET A 18 -7.14 -1.84 -12.89
C MET A 18 -6.70 -2.16 -14.31
N LYS A 19 -5.74 -1.40 -14.85
CA LYS A 19 -5.16 -1.66 -16.19
C LYS A 19 -4.50 -3.03 -16.30
N ASN A 20 -3.93 -3.52 -15.19
CA ASN A 20 -3.28 -4.83 -15.12
C ASN A 20 -4.26 -5.99 -14.87
N GLY A 21 -5.57 -5.72 -14.84
CA GLY A 21 -6.59 -6.76 -14.77
C GLY A 21 -7.08 -7.12 -13.36
N LEU A 22 -6.98 -6.21 -12.38
CA LEU A 22 -7.49 -6.45 -11.02
C LEU A 22 -8.96 -6.92 -11.03
N GLU A 23 -9.84 -6.25 -11.76
CA GLU A 23 -11.25 -6.65 -11.85
C GLU A 23 -11.41 -8.09 -12.36
N ALA A 24 -10.67 -8.44 -13.42
CA ALA A 24 -10.71 -9.77 -14.03
C ALA A 24 -10.18 -10.84 -13.06
N GLU A 25 -9.13 -10.53 -12.29
CA GLU A 25 -8.60 -11.40 -11.24
C GLU A 25 -9.66 -11.70 -10.17
N VAL A 26 -10.28 -10.66 -9.60
CA VAL A 26 -11.29 -10.84 -8.54
C VAL A 26 -12.53 -11.58 -9.08
N LYS A 27 -12.97 -11.24 -10.30
CA LYS A 27 -14.10 -11.91 -10.95
C LYS A 27 -13.79 -13.40 -11.19
N SER A 28 -12.56 -13.73 -11.58
CA SER A 28 -12.12 -15.12 -11.75
C SER A 28 -12.20 -15.90 -10.44
N LEU A 29 -11.74 -15.32 -9.33
CA LEU A 29 -11.82 -15.96 -8.01
C LEU A 29 -13.26 -16.23 -7.57
N VAL A 30 -14.16 -15.26 -7.76
CA VAL A 30 -15.59 -15.45 -7.46
C VAL A 30 -16.19 -16.56 -8.33
N ASN A 31 -15.87 -16.58 -9.63
CA ASN A 31 -16.34 -17.62 -10.55
C ASN A 31 -15.78 -19.02 -10.24
N MET A 32 -14.60 -19.11 -9.61
CA MET A 32 -14.06 -20.37 -9.09
C MET A 32 -14.77 -20.85 -7.81
N GLY A 33 -15.71 -20.07 -7.27
CA GLY A 33 -16.48 -20.41 -6.07
C GLY A 33 -15.83 -19.99 -4.76
N TYR A 34 -14.77 -19.16 -4.79
CA TYR A 34 -14.18 -18.64 -3.56
C TYR A 34 -15.15 -17.68 -2.86
N SER A 35 -15.49 -17.99 -1.61
CA SER A 35 -16.41 -17.16 -0.83
C SER A 35 -15.83 -15.77 -0.59
N PRO A 36 -16.63 -14.69 -0.79
CA PRO A 36 -16.26 -13.33 -0.41
C PRO A 36 -15.88 -13.20 1.08
N GLU A 37 -16.35 -14.09 1.94
CA GLU A 37 -16.09 -14.07 3.39
C GLU A 37 -14.67 -14.54 3.76
N LEU A 38 -13.92 -15.12 2.81
CA LEU A 38 -12.55 -15.55 3.05
C LEU A 38 -11.68 -14.36 3.45
N VAL A 39 -10.77 -14.57 4.41
CA VAL A 39 -9.85 -13.54 4.90
C VAL A 39 -9.04 -12.91 3.74
N SER A 40 -8.65 -13.70 2.75
CA SER A 40 -7.98 -13.22 1.54
C SER A 40 -8.86 -12.27 0.70
N MET A 41 -10.16 -12.57 0.59
CA MET A 41 -11.14 -11.78 -0.16
C MET A 41 -11.53 -10.49 0.58
N GLN A 42 -11.28 -10.41 1.88
CA GLN A 42 -11.49 -9.20 2.70
C GLN A 42 -10.39 -8.14 2.54
N GLY A 43 -9.35 -8.44 1.76
CA GLY A 43 -8.27 -7.52 1.41
C GLY A 43 -8.77 -6.30 0.64
N LEU A 44 -8.08 -5.16 0.85
CA LEU A 44 -8.33 -3.94 0.07
C LEU A 44 -8.00 -4.17 -1.40
N GLY A 45 -8.95 -3.88 -2.27
CA GLY A 45 -8.87 -4.18 -3.71
C GLY A 45 -9.66 -5.42 -4.13
N TYR A 46 -10.17 -6.23 -3.19
CA TYR A 46 -10.97 -7.42 -3.49
C TYR A 46 -12.42 -7.23 -3.06
N LYS A 47 -12.65 -6.99 -1.77
CA LYS A 47 -14.01 -6.87 -1.22
C LYS A 47 -14.82 -5.72 -1.83
N GLU A 48 -14.14 -4.67 -2.29
CA GLU A 48 -14.80 -3.51 -2.90
C GLU A 48 -15.50 -3.85 -4.23
N PHE A 49 -15.15 -4.96 -4.88
CA PHE A 49 -15.83 -5.44 -6.09
C PHE A 49 -17.11 -6.22 -5.80
N MET A 50 -17.35 -6.70 -4.58
CA MET A 50 -18.54 -7.53 -4.32
C MET A 50 -19.85 -6.77 -4.56
N PRO A 51 -20.03 -5.52 -4.07
CA PRO A 51 -21.22 -4.74 -4.39
C PRO A 51 -21.32 -4.42 -5.89
N TYR A 52 -20.19 -4.28 -6.60
CA TYR A 52 -20.19 -4.10 -8.06
C TYR A 52 -20.69 -5.37 -8.78
N PHE A 53 -20.20 -6.55 -8.40
CA PHE A 53 -20.64 -7.82 -8.99
C PHE A 53 -22.11 -8.15 -8.68
N ASN A 54 -22.63 -7.66 -7.56
CA ASN A 54 -24.05 -7.75 -7.21
C ASN A 54 -24.94 -6.73 -7.95
N GLY A 55 -24.35 -5.74 -8.62
CA GLY A 55 -25.07 -4.66 -9.30
C GLY A 55 -25.54 -3.53 -8.38
N ASP A 56 -25.03 -3.47 -7.14
CA ASP A 56 -25.39 -2.45 -6.14
C ASP A 56 -24.70 -1.10 -6.40
N ILE A 57 -23.51 -1.12 -7.02
CA ILE A 57 -22.71 0.08 -7.33
C ILE A 57 -22.07 -0.04 -8.72
N THR A 58 -21.63 1.08 -9.30
CA THR A 58 -20.89 1.07 -10.56
C THR A 58 -19.43 0.64 -10.37
N LEU A 59 -18.76 0.29 -11.48
CA LEU A 59 -17.33 -0.03 -11.46
C LEU A 59 -16.51 1.19 -10.98
N GLU A 60 -16.87 2.39 -11.42
CA GLU A 60 -16.22 3.64 -11.03
C GLU A 60 -16.33 3.87 -9.51
N GLU A 61 -17.49 3.58 -8.93
CA GLU A 61 -17.70 3.67 -7.48
C GLU A 61 -16.86 2.64 -6.72
N ALA A 62 -16.77 1.40 -7.22
CA ALA A 62 -15.89 0.37 -6.65
C ALA A 62 -14.43 0.82 -6.68
N VAL A 63 -13.95 1.35 -7.81
CA VAL A 63 -12.58 1.85 -7.96
C VAL A 63 -12.30 3.03 -7.03
N GLU A 64 -13.22 4.00 -6.90
CA GLU A 64 -13.04 5.10 -5.95
C GLU A 64 -13.05 4.61 -4.50
N ASN A 65 -13.86 3.60 -4.17
CA ASN A 65 -13.84 2.96 -2.87
C ASN A 65 -12.47 2.31 -2.58
N ILE A 66 -11.89 1.59 -3.53
CA ILE A 66 -10.54 1.01 -3.40
C ILE A 66 -9.51 2.13 -3.11
N LYS A 67 -9.53 3.22 -3.89
CA LYS A 67 -8.63 4.36 -3.68
C LYS A 67 -8.81 4.97 -2.30
N LYS A 68 -10.05 5.29 -1.91
CA LYS A 68 -10.41 5.87 -0.62
C LYS A 68 -9.98 5.00 0.56
N PHE A 69 -10.28 3.71 0.54
CA PHE A 69 -9.93 2.81 1.64
C PHE A 69 -8.43 2.55 1.71
N THR A 70 -7.73 2.52 0.57
CA THR A 70 -6.27 2.45 0.53
C THR A 70 -5.63 3.70 1.14
N ARG A 71 -6.11 4.91 0.83
CA ARG A 71 -5.65 6.16 1.47
C ARG A 71 -5.87 6.14 2.99
N ARG A 72 -7.05 5.69 3.44
CA ARG A 72 -7.37 5.55 4.87
C ARG A 72 -6.47 4.53 5.56
N PHE A 73 -6.16 3.41 4.90
CA PHE A 73 -5.26 2.40 5.43
C PHE A 73 -3.83 2.93 5.57
N ALA A 74 -3.31 3.60 4.53
CA ALA A 74 -2.01 4.24 4.58
C ALA A 74 -1.92 5.28 5.73
N LYS A 75 -2.97 6.09 5.93
CA LYS A 75 -3.05 6.99 7.09
C LYS A 75 -2.98 6.24 8.41
N ARG A 76 -3.76 5.16 8.58
CA ARG A 76 -3.73 4.35 9.81
C ARG A 76 -2.35 3.74 10.07
N GLN A 77 -1.69 3.21 9.03
CA GLN A 77 -0.33 2.67 9.15
C GLN A 77 0.64 3.76 9.62
N LEU A 78 0.62 4.95 9.01
CA LEU A 78 1.47 6.06 9.41
C LEU A 78 1.21 6.51 10.85
N THR A 79 -0.06 6.62 11.27
CA THR A 79 -0.42 6.95 12.65
C THR A 79 0.10 5.90 13.62
N TRP A 80 -0.06 4.61 13.30
CA TRP A 80 0.42 3.52 14.15
C TRP A 80 1.94 3.55 14.28
N PHE A 81 2.69 3.63 13.18
CA PHE A 81 4.15 3.71 13.24
C PHE A 81 4.64 4.94 14.01
N ARG A 82 4.00 6.11 13.84
CA ARG A 82 4.41 7.32 14.59
C ARG A 82 4.16 7.23 16.09
N GLY A 83 3.16 6.46 16.51
CA GLY A 83 2.77 6.36 17.91
C GLY A 83 3.33 5.15 18.65
N GLN A 84 3.70 4.08 17.93
CA GLN A 84 4.00 2.78 18.53
C GLN A 84 5.44 2.31 18.30
N THR A 85 6.23 3.01 17.48
CA THR A 85 7.62 2.65 17.21
C THR A 85 8.55 3.83 17.40
N ASN A 86 9.77 3.55 17.90
CA ASN A 86 10.88 4.50 17.87
C ASN A 86 11.67 4.34 16.56
N ALA A 87 10.96 4.37 15.44
CA ALA A 87 11.55 4.14 14.12
C ALA A 87 12.25 5.39 13.57
N THR A 88 13.34 5.18 12.84
CA THR A 88 14.00 6.22 12.07
C THR A 88 13.20 6.50 10.80
N TRP A 89 12.76 7.75 10.62
CA TRP A 89 11.91 8.15 9.51
C TRP A 89 12.73 8.67 8.33
N ILE A 90 12.54 8.07 7.15
CA ILE A 90 13.25 8.46 5.92
C ILE A 90 12.24 9.03 4.92
N ASP A 91 12.46 10.29 4.50
CA ASP A 91 11.58 10.96 3.55
C ASP A 91 11.94 10.64 2.10
N MET A 92 11.28 9.61 1.56
CA MET A 92 11.39 9.20 0.15
C MET A 92 10.74 10.18 -0.86
N GLY A 93 10.15 11.28 -0.41
CA GLY A 93 9.63 12.36 -1.25
C GLY A 93 10.68 13.41 -1.61
N VAL A 94 11.82 13.41 -0.91
CA VAL A 94 12.94 14.35 -1.11
C VAL A 94 14.22 13.59 -1.47
N LEU A 95 14.40 12.39 -0.91
CA LEU A 95 15.61 11.59 -1.08
C LEU A 95 15.53 10.69 -2.32
N SER A 96 16.69 10.51 -2.98
CA SER A 96 16.89 9.41 -3.93
C SER A 96 17.05 8.08 -3.20
N LYS A 97 16.88 6.96 -3.91
CA LYS A 97 17.10 5.62 -3.33
C LYS A 97 18.52 5.45 -2.80
N GLY A 98 19.53 5.95 -3.53
CA GLY A 98 20.93 5.89 -3.09
C GLY A 98 21.15 6.65 -1.79
N LYS A 99 20.62 7.88 -1.69
CA LYS A 99 20.77 8.67 -0.46
C LYS A 99 20.02 8.08 0.72
N ALA A 100 18.83 7.52 0.49
CA ALA A 100 18.09 6.80 1.52
C ALA A 100 18.86 5.57 2.02
N LEU A 101 19.53 4.83 1.12
CA LEU A 101 20.37 3.69 1.47
C LEU A 101 21.57 4.09 2.34
N GLU A 102 22.29 5.16 1.96
CA GLU A 102 23.38 5.70 2.77
C GLU A 102 22.92 6.07 4.19
N ILE A 103 21.76 6.72 4.31
CA ILE A 103 21.17 7.08 5.61
C ILE A 103 20.86 5.82 6.42
N MET A 104 20.24 4.80 5.80
CA MET A 104 19.94 3.53 6.47
C MET A 104 21.21 2.85 6.98
N ILE A 105 22.26 2.78 6.16
CA ILE A 105 23.53 2.15 6.54
C ILE A 105 24.16 2.88 7.74
N ASN A 106 24.26 4.21 7.67
CA ASN A 106 24.84 5.00 8.75
C ASN A 106 24.06 4.83 10.06
N GLU A 107 22.74 4.85 10.02
CA GLU A 107 21.88 4.66 11.19
C GLU A 107 22.09 3.28 11.84
N ILE A 108 22.27 2.23 11.03
CA ILE A 108 22.50 0.86 11.52
C ILE A 108 23.89 0.74 12.16
N ILE A 109 24.91 1.42 11.61
CA ILE A 109 26.26 1.51 12.20
C ILE A 109 26.23 2.29 13.51
N GLU A 110 25.60 3.47 13.54
CA GLU A 110 25.49 4.31 14.74
C GLU A 110 24.76 3.62 15.89
N LYS A 111 23.84 2.71 15.56
CA LYS A 111 23.13 1.87 16.54
C LYS A 111 23.88 0.58 16.89
N GLU A 112 25.11 0.42 16.40
CA GLU A 112 25.97 -0.74 16.64
C GLU A 112 25.31 -2.08 16.24
N ILE A 113 24.41 -2.04 15.26
CA ILE A 113 23.75 -3.24 14.74
C ILE A 113 24.69 -3.98 13.78
N ILE A 114 25.55 -3.25 13.06
CA ILE A 114 26.61 -3.79 12.20
C ILE A 114 27.92 -3.02 12.38
N GLU A 115 29.05 -3.69 12.17
CA GLU A 115 30.38 -3.08 12.20
C GLU A 115 30.71 -2.40 10.86
N LYS A 116 31.43 -1.27 10.93
CA LYS A 116 31.77 -0.44 9.77
C LYS A 116 32.71 -1.12 8.77
N GLU A 117 33.53 -2.08 9.24
CA GLU A 117 34.50 -2.83 8.41
C GLU A 117 33.85 -3.81 7.42
N ILE A 118 32.55 -4.10 7.53
CA ILE A 118 31.84 -5.06 6.66
C ILE A 118 31.44 -4.44 5.29
N ILE A 119 31.55 -3.11 5.14
CA ILE A 119 30.98 -2.36 4.01
C ILE A 119 32.05 -1.80 3.05
N GLU A 120 33.34 -1.89 3.39
CA GLU A 120 34.48 -1.60 2.48
C GLU A 120 34.84 -2.82 1.62
#